data_AF-A0A6L6IZT8-F1
#
_entry.id   AF-A0A6L6IZT8-F1
#
_cell.length_a   1.000
_cell.length_b   1.000
_cell.length_c   1.000
_cell.angle_alpha   90.00
_cell.angle_beta   90.00
_cell.angle_gamma   90.00
#
_symmetry.space_group_name_H-M   'P 1'
#
loop_
_entity.id
_entity.type
_entity.pdbx_description
1 polymer ?
#
loop_
_entity_poly.entity_id
_entity_poly.type
_entity_poly.pdbx_seq_one_letter_code
_entity_poly.pdbx_strand_id
1 'polypeptide(L)'
;LREKQPKLGALMDASRDDVLAYMSFPREHWTQIASTNPLERVNREVKRRADVIGIFPNDEAIIRLVGALMLETNDEWAVARRYMSLETLARVTDNPTVRLPAVAT
;
A
#
# COMPACT_ATOMS: atom_id res chain seq x y z
N LEU A 1 24.63 -14.47 7.25
CA LEU A 1 23.77 -14.34 6.05
C LEU A 1 24.61 -14.06 4.80
N ARG A 2 25.46 -13.04 4.80
CA ARG A 2 26.34 -12.69 3.67
C ARG A 2 27.22 -13.86 3.19
N GLU A 3 27.85 -14.59 4.11
CA GLU A 3 28.68 -15.74 3.75
C GLU A 3 27.86 -16.96 3.29
N LYS A 4 26.66 -17.16 3.86
CA LYS A 4 25.82 -18.34 3.59
C LYS A 4 24.92 -18.17 2.36
N GLN A 5 24.56 -16.93 2.03
CA GLN A 5 23.70 -16.55 0.91
C GLN A 5 24.23 -15.27 0.26
N PRO A 6 25.31 -15.35 -0.53
CA PRO A 6 26.03 -14.17 -1.03
C PRO A 6 25.16 -13.28 -1.93
N LYS A 7 24.30 -13.86 -2.77
CA LYS A 7 23.38 -13.10 -3.63
C LYS A 7 22.39 -12.25 -2.82
N LEU A 8 21.83 -12.82 -1.76
CA LEU A 8 20.91 -12.12 -0.87
C LEU A 8 21.63 -11.02 -0.08
N GLY A 9 22.85 -11.30 0.40
CA GLY A 9 23.68 -10.30 1.08
C GLY A 9 23.95 -9.08 0.19
N ALA A 10 24.40 -9.31 -1.04
CA ALA A 10 24.64 -8.24 -2.00
C ALA A 10 23.37 -7.43 -2.31
N LEU A 11 22.22 -8.08 -2.46
CA LEU A 11 20.94 -7.40 -2.66
C LEU A 11 20.58 -6.51 -1.47
N MET A 12 20.69 -7.02 -0.24
CA MET A 12 20.39 -6.23 0.96
C MET A 12 21.30 -5.01 1.11
N ASP A 13 22.59 -5.17 0.77
CA ASP A 13 23.55 -4.07 0.84
C ASP A 13 23.26 -3.00 -0.23
N ALA A 14 22.88 -3.41 -1.45
CA ALA A 14 22.52 -2.50 -2.53
C ALA A 14 21.17 -1.78 -2.28
N SER A 15 20.19 -2.44 -1.69
CA SER A 15 18.85 -1.88 -1.43
C SER A 15 18.72 -1.20 -0.07
N ARG A 16 19.82 -1.04 0.68
CA ARG A 16 19.79 -0.55 2.06
C ARG A 16 19.05 0.78 2.18
N ASP A 17 19.39 1.75 1.34
CA ASP A 17 18.86 3.10 1.46
C ASP A 17 17.38 3.14 1.07
N ASP A 18 16.96 2.35 0.07
CA ASP A 18 15.55 2.22 -0.33
C ASP A 18 14.71 1.57 0.76
N VAL A 19 15.18 0.45 1.33
CA VAL A 19 14.45 -0.29 2.37
C VAL A 19 14.34 0.48 3.68
N LEU A 20 15.33 1.33 3.99
CA LEU A 20 15.35 2.15 5.20
C LEU A 20 14.78 3.55 4.99
N ALA A 21 14.35 3.91 3.78
CA ALA A 21 13.82 5.24 3.47
C ALA A 21 12.67 5.65 4.40
N TYR A 22 11.83 4.70 4.82
CA TYR A 22 10.73 4.97 5.74
C TYR A 22 11.18 5.49 7.12
N MET A 23 12.44 5.27 7.51
CA MET A 23 12.98 5.79 8.77
C MET A 23 13.15 7.30 8.79
N SER A 24 13.03 7.97 7.64
CA SER A 24 12.96 9.44 7.55
C SER A 24 11.63 10.01 8.06
N PHE A 25 10.59 9.18 8.19
CA PHE A 25 9.29 9.60 8.73
C PHE A 25 9.28 9.53 10.27
N PRO A 26 8.36 10.25 10.95
CA PRO A 26 8.12 10.10 12.38
C PRO A 26 7.95 8.63 12.79
N ARG A 27 8.54 8.26 13.93
CA ARG A 27 8.58 6.86 14.41
C ARG A 27 7.21 6.22 14.59
N GLU A 28 6.20 7.04 14.88
CA GLU A 28 4.78 6.62 14.98
C GLU A 28 4.23 6.03 13.67
N HIS A 29 4.81 6.34 12.51
CA HIS A 29 4.38 5.82 11.22
C HIS A 29 5.15 4.57 10.74
N TRP A 30 6.29 4.24 11.37
CA TRP A 30 7.20 3.21 10.87
C TRP A 30 6.53 1.85 10.68
N THR A 31 5.75 1.40 11.67
CA THR A 31 5.03 0.12 11.61
C THR A 31 4.04 0.06 10.45
N GLN A 32 3.46 1.20 10.09
CA GLN A 32 2.46 1.30 9.04
C GLN A 32 3.09 1.37 7.65
N ILE A 33 4.18 2.13 7.50
CA ILE A 33 4.90 2.26 6.22
C ILE A 33 5.66 0.97 5.89
N ALA A 34 6.30 0.34 6.87
CA ALA A 34 7.06 -0.90 6.67
C ALA A 34 6.18 -2.14 6.47
N SER A 35 4.86 -2.04 6.66
CA SER A 35 3.94 -3.16 6.54
C SER A 35 3.49 -3.39 5.09
N THR A 36 3.64 -4.61 4.60
CA THR A 36 3.09 -5.06 3.32
C THR A 36 1.66 -5.58 3.44
N ASN A 37 1.09 -5.65 4.66
CA ASN A 37 -0.23 -6.28 4.89
C ASN A 37 -1.36 -5.68 4.03
N PRO A 38 -1.49 -4.33 3.89
CA PRO A 38 -2.54 -3.76 3.05
C PRO A 38 -2.37 -4.15 1.57
N LEU A 39 -1.14 -4.12 1.07
CA LEU A 39 -0.81 -4.50 -0.31
C LEU A 39 -1.10 -5.99 -0.56
N GLU A 40 -0.67 -6.86 0.35
CA GLU A 40 -0.91 -8.30 0.25
C GLU A 40 -2.40 -8.65 0.30
N ARG A 41 -3.18 -7.91 1.09
CA ARG A 41 -4.64 -8.09 1.14
C ARG A 41 -5.30 -7.74 -0.20
N VAL A 42 -4.92 -6.62 -0.82
CA VAL A 42 -5.43 -6.23 -2.15
C VAL A 42 -4.98 -7.22 -3.22
N ASN A 43 -3.70 -7.63 -3.22
CA ASN A 43 -3.19 -8.62 -4.17
C ASN A 43 -3.89 -9.97 -4.04
N ARG A 44 -4.21 -10.40 -2.82
CA ARG A 44 -4.98 -11.62 -2.58
C ARG A 44 -6.40 -11.50 -3.14
N GLU A 45 -7.02 -10.33 -3.02
CA GLU A 45 -8.35 -10.07 -3.57
C GLU A 45 -8.36 -10.08 -5.10
N VAL A 46 -7.39 -9.40 -5.73
CA VAL A 46 -7.17 -9.44 -7.19
C VAL A 46 -7.05 -10.89 -7.65
N LYS A 47 -6.18 -11.66 -7.00
CA LYS A 47 -5.96 -13.07 -7.33
C LYS A 47 -7.25 -13.88 -7.19
N ARG A 48 -7.96 -13.76 -6.07
CA ARG A 48 -9.20 -14.51 -5.82
C ARG A 48 -10.28 -14.23 -6.88
N ARG A 49 -10.46 -12.97 -7.29
CA ARG A 49 -11.46 -12.60 -8.31
C ARG A 49 -11.03 -13.03 -9.72
N ALA A 50 -9.73 -12.97 -10.02
CA ALA A 50 -9.19 -13.46 -11.30
C ALA A 50 -9.27 -15.00 -11.40
N ASP A 51 -9.03 -15.72 -10.31
CA ASP A 51 -9.06 -17.19 -10.26
C ASP A 51 -10.45 -17.75 -10.64
N VAL A 52 -11.53 -17.02 -10.36
CA VAL A 52 -12.91 -17.40 -10.76
C VAL A 52 -13.10 -17.37 -12.29
N ILE A 53 -12.42 -16.45 -12.98
CA ILE A 53 -12.54 -16.28 -14.44
C ILE A 53 -11.63 -17.28 -15.15
N GLY A 54 -10.44 -17.54 -14.60
CA GLY A 54 -9.47 -18.49 -15.13
C GLY A 54 -8.75 -18.00 -16.40
N ILE A 55 -9.49 -17.70 -17.47
CA ILE A 55 -8.97 -17.24 -18.76
C ILE A 55 -9.72 -15.97 -19.20
N PHE A 56 -8.98 -14.90 -19.47
CA PHE A 56 -9.54 -13.65 -19.98
C PHE A 56 -9.53 -13.62 -21.52
N PRO A 57 -10.55 -13.03 -22.15
CA PRO A 57 -10.64 -12.95 -23.62
C PRO A 57 -9.68 -11.93 -24.25
N ASN A 58 -9.21 -10.94 -23.48
CA ASN A 58 -8.21 -9.93 -23.86
C ASN A 58 -7.67 -9.20 -22.62
N ASP A 59 -6.62 -8.39 -22.80
CA ASP A 59 -6.00 -7.60 -21.73
C ASP A 59 -6.94 -6.54 -21.14
N GLU A 60 -7.81 -5.95 -21.97
CA GLU A 60 -8.78 -4.96 -21.50
C GLU A 60 -9.76 -5.54 -20.48
N ALA A 61 -10.09 -6.83 -20.59
CA ALA A 61 -11.00 -7.51 -19.66
C ALA A 61 -10.39 -7.63 -18.25
N ILE A 62 -9.12 -7.98 -18.14
CA ILE A 62 -8.44 -8.03 -16.84
C ILE A 62 -8.22 -6.63 -16.27
N ILE A 63 -7.86 -5.66 -17.11
CA ILE A 63 -7.72 -4.26 -16.69
C ILE A 63 -9.03 -3.73 -16.11
N ARG A 64 -10.17 -4.02 -16.75
CA ARG A 64 -11.49 -3.63 -16.25
C ARG A 64 -11.83 -4.26 -14.90
N LEU A 65 -11.54 -5.56 -14.71
CA LEU A 65 -11.77 -6.23 -13.43
C LEU A 65 -10.92 -5.63 -12.31
N VAL A 66 -9.62 -5.51 -12.54
CA VAL A 66 -8.68 -4.96 -11.55
C VAL A 66 -9.03 -3.50 -11.26
N GLY A 67 -9.33 -2.71 -12.29
CA GLY A 67 -9.75 -1.33 -12.15
C GLY A 67 -11.02 -1.18 -11.30
N ALA A 68 -12.05 -2.01 -11.56
CA ALA A 68 -13.27 -2.01 -10.76
C ALA A 68 -13.00 -2.35 -9.28
N LEU A 69 -12.12 -3.31 -9.02
CA LEU A 69 -11.72 -3.66 -7.65
C LEU A 69 -10.92 -2.54 -6.96
N MET A 70 -10.06 -1.83 -7.70
CA MET A 70 -9.33 -0.68 -7.15
C MET A 70 -10.27 0.47 -6.80
N LEU A 71 -11.30 0.72 -7.62
CA LEU A 71 -12.35 1.71 -7.33
C LEU A 71 -13.11 1.34 -6.04
N GLU A 72 -13.57 0.09 -5.93
CA GLU A 72 -14.24 -0.42 -4.72
C GLU A 72 -13.35 -0.25 -3.47
N THR A 73 -12.08 -0.65 -3.58
CA THR A 73 -11.11 -0.52 -2.48
C THR A 73 -10.86 0.94 -2.09
N ASN A 74 -10.78 1.84 -3.08
CA ASN A 74 -10.60 3.27 -2.85
C ASN A 74 -11.80 3.86 -2.10
N ASP A 75 -13.02 3.51 -2.50
CA ASP A 75 -14.25 3.99 -1.85
C ASP A 75 -14.34 3.49 -0.41
N GLU A 76 -13.99 2.21 -0.17
CA GLU A 76 -13.89 1.66 1.19
C GLU A 76 -12.88 2.43 2.05
N TRP A 77 -11.68 2.72 1.52
CA TRP A 77 -10.64 3.42 2.28
C TRP A 77 -10.97 4.89 2.55
N ALA A 78 -11.77 5.51 1.68
CA ALA A 78 -12.23 6.88 1.87
C ALA A 78 -13.17 7.03 3.09
N VAL A 79 -13.95 5.99 3.41
CA VAL A 79 -14.93 6.01 4.52
C VAL A 79 -14.47 5.25 5.77
N ALA A 80 -13.51 4.33 5.63
CA ALA A 80 -12.98 3.55 6.73
C ALA A 80 -12.21 4.40 7.75
N ARG A 81 -11.96 3.82 8.93
CA ARG A 81 -11.08 4.44 9.92
C ARG A 81 -9.70 4.71 9.28
N ARG A 82 -9.27 5.96 9.35
CA ARG A 82 -7.96 6.38 8.83
C ARG A 82 -6.84 5.50 9.38
N TYR A 83 -6.01 5.03 8.47
CA TYR A 83 -4.85 4.20 8.81
C TYR A 83 -3.80 5.02 9.56
N MET A 84 -3.46 6.22 9.05
CA MET A 84 -2.59 7.21 9.69
C MET A 84 -3.39 8.43 10.16
N SER A 85 -3.02 9.03 11.30
CA SER A 85 -3.72 10.24 11.76
C SER A 85 -3.31 11.46 10.93
N LEU A 86 -4.26 12.38 10.79
CA LEU A 86 -4.08 13.60 10.01
C LEU A 86 -3.09 14.58 10.66
N GLU A 87 -3.10 14.67 11.98
CA GLU A 87 -2.17 15.51 12.75
C GLU A 87 -0.71 15.09 12.54
N THR A 88 -0.46 13.79 12.52
CA THR A 88 0.89 13.23 12.39
C THR A 88 1.38 13.31 10.94
N LEU A 89 0.49 13.05 9.97
CA LEU A 89 0.77 13.26 8.54
C LEU A 89 1.04 14.74 8.21
N ALA A 90 0.34 15.69 8.82
CA ALA A 90 0.55 17.12 8.56
C ALA A 90 2.01 17.57 8.81
N ARG A 91 2.77 16.86 9.64
CA ARG A 91 4.20 17.15 9.90
C ARG A 91 5.13 16.78 8.75
N VAL A 92 4.66 15.93 7.82
CA VAL A 92 5.46 15.38 6.71
C VAL A 92 4.87 15.65 5.33
N THR A 93 3.72 16.33 5.24
CA THR A 93 3.08 16.66 3.97
C THR A 93 3.01 18.15 3.73
N ASP A 94 3.32 18.60 2.51
CA ASP A 94 3.16 19.99 2.08
C ASP A 94 1.70 20.35 1.70
N ASN A 95 0.72 19.55 2.16
CA ASN A 95 -0.69 19.73 1.80
C ASN A 95 -1.42 20.59 2.85
N PRO A 96 -1.79 21.85 2.54
CA PRO A 96 -2.34 22.81 3.51
C PRO A 96 -3.80 22.52 3.91
N THR A 97 -4.48 21.56 3.28
CA THR A 97 -5.93 21.37 3.44
C THR A 97 -6.27 20.00 4.00
N VAL A 98 -5.94 19.80 5.28
CA VAL A 98 -6.42 18.65 6.04
C VAL A 98 -7.74 19.02 6.71
N ARG A 99 -8.82 19.07 5.95
CA ARG A 99 -10.18 19.19 6.51
C ARG A 99 -10.72 17.79 6.79
N LEU A 100 -11.09 17.54 8.04
CA LEU A 100 -11.97 16.42 8.36
C LEU A 100 -13.27 16.64 7.58
N PRO A 101 -13.82 15.63 6.88
CA PRO A 101 -15.19 15.73 6.39
C PRO A 101 -16.05 16.07 7.60
N ALA A 102 -16.88 17.11 7.47
CA ALA A 102 -17.88 17.42 8.48
C ALA A 102 -18.64 16.12 8.73
N VAL A 103 -18.68 15.68 9.99
CA VAL A 103 -19.47 14.53 10.40
C VAL A 103 -20.87 14.77 9.86
N ALA A 104 -21.32 13.94 8.92
CA ALA A 104 -22.73 13.87 8.58
C ALA A 104 -23.41 13.24 9.80
N THR A 105 -23.84 14.09 10.73
CA THR A 105 -24.84 13.76 11.76
C THR A 105 -26.17 13.43 11.12
#